data_AF-A0A6P6YF89-F1
#
_entry.id   AF-A0A6P6YF89-F1
#
_cell.length_a   1.000
_cell.length_b   1.000
_cell.length_c   1.000
_cell.angle_alpha   90.00
_cell.angle_beta   90.00
_cell.angle_gamma   90.00
#
_symmetry.space_group_name_H-M   'P 1'
#
loop_
_entity.id
_entity.type
_entity.pdbx_description
1 polymer ?
#
loop_
_entity_poly.entity_id
_entity_poly.type
_entity_poly.pdbx_seq_one_letter_code
_entity_poly.pdbx_strand_id
1 'polypeptide(L)'
;MFYTWKEFSKWLNVTLFELWMFLLATFGFSFILIWKLENPFNLLEIIGIKQLNWWHVFFPYFLNDSLAGYFNIIIFIRQYHTGKIRQAFIRFIFVTARLGMLCLVKIFLIYKLENKLAVNYSEIFLPLFFLLFILICRSFRI
;
A
#
# COMPACT_ATOMS: atom_id res chain seq x y z
N MET A 1 17.02 -9.36 19.19
CA MET A 1 18.20 -9.41 18.31
C MET A 1 17.66 -9.43 16.87
N PHE A 2 17.48 -8.26 16.26
CA PHE A 2 16.74 -8.06 15.01
C PHE A 2 17.53 -8.46 13.75
N TYR A 3 17.87 -9.74 13.57
CA TYR A 3 18.71 -10.14 12.43
C TYR A 3 18.17 -11.24 11.54
N THR A 4 17.10 -11.94 11.90
CA THR A 4 16.52 -12.95 10.98
C THR A 4 15.37 -12.36 10.16
N TRP A 5 15.43 -12.54 8.84
CA TRP A 5 14.36 -12.18 7.89
C TRP A 5 12.97 -12.70 8.32
N LYS A 6 12.97 -13.87 8.98
CA LYS A 6 11.77 -14.49 9.55
C LYS A 6 11.12 -13.62 10.63
N GLU A 7 11.89 -12.97 11.48
CA GLU A 7 11.38 -12.07 12.53
C GLU A 7 10.79 -10.80 11.91
N PHE A 8 11.47 -10.20 10.94
CA PHE A 8 10.98 -9.00 10.24
C PHE A 8 9.66 -9.26 9.50
N SER A 9 9.59 -10.36 8.74
CA SER A 9 8.36 -10.80 8.06
C SER A 9 7.23 -11.12 9.05
N LYS A 10 7.55 -11.75 10.20
CA LYS A 10 6.58 -12.05 11.25
C LYS A 10 6.05 -10.80 11.93
N TRP A 11 6.89 -9.79 12.14
CA TRP A 11 6.51 -8.53 12.79
C TRP A 11 5.58 -7.71 11.90
N LEU A 12 6.00 -7.45 10.65
CA LEU A 12 5.23 -6.70 9.66
C LEU A 12 4.00 -7.46 9.14
N ASN A 13 3.93 -8.78 9.32
CA ASN A 13 2.91 -9.65 8.72
C ASN A 13 2.88 -9.53 7.20
N VAL A 14 4.04 -9.32 6.59
CA VAL A 14 4.23 -9.18 5.15
C VAL A 14 4.93 -10.42 4.65
N THR A 15 4.37 -11.05 3.62
CA THR A 15 5.01 -12.19 2.96
C THR A 15 6.17 -11.72 2.09
N LEU A 16 7.15 -12.59 1.83
CA LEU A 16 8.24 -12.29 0.90
C LEU A 16 7.68 -11.81 -0.46
N PHE A 17 6.60 -12.44 -0.92
CA PHE A 17 5.90 -12.11 -2.17
C PHE A 17 5.33 -10.68 -2.17
N GLU A 18 4.62 -10.27 -1.12
CA GLU A 18 4.12 -8.88 -0.98
C GLU A 18 5.25 -7.85 -1.04
N LEU A 19 6.42 -8.16 -0.47
CA LEU A 19 7.57 -7.26 -0.49
C LEU A 19 8.21 -7.15 -1.88
N TRP A 20 8.29 -8.26 -2.62
CA TRP A 20 8.71 -8.26 -4.02
C TRP A 20 7.76 -7.47 -4.91
N MET A 21 6.45 -7.64 -4.75
CA MET A 21 5.46 -6.85 -5.49
C MET A 21 5.56 -5.35 -5.16
N PHE A 22 5.79 -5.02 -3.88
CA PHE A 22 6.01 -3.63 -3.47
C PHE A 22 7.25 -3.03 -4.15
N LEU A 23 8.36 -3.76 -4.21
CA LEU A 23 9.57 -3.32 -4.93
C LEU A 23 9.27 -3.05 -6.42
N LEU A 24 8.58 -3.97 -7.09
CA LEU A 24 8.16 -3.78 -8.49
C LEU A 24 7.26 -2.55 -8.66
N ALA A 25 6.33 -2.32 -7.73
CA ALA A 25 5.46 -1.15 -7.74
C ALA A 25 6.23 0.15 -7.52
N THR A 26 7.21 0.17 -6.61
CA THR A 26 8.08 1.35 -6.39
C THR A 26 8.92 1.68 -7.63
N PHE A 27 9.41 0.65 -8.32
CA PHE A 27 10.13 0.81 -9.58
C PHE A 27 9.21 1.37 -10.66
N GLY A 28 8.04 0.76 -10.90
CA GLY A 28 7.07 1.29 -11.86
C GLY A 28 6.63 2.73 -11.56
N PHE A 29 6.42 3.05 -10.29
CA PHE A 29 6.10 4.40 -9.85
C PHE A 29 7.22 5.40 -10.16
N SER A 30 8.49 5.08 -9.91
CA SER A 30 9.59 6.00 -10.16
C SER A 30 9.72 6.36 -11.65
N PHE A 31 9.55 5.38 -12.56
CA PHE A 31 9.52 5.65 -14.01
C PHE A 31 8.38 6.60 -14.38
N ILE A 32 7.15 6.32 -13.93
CA ILE A 32 5.98 7.15 -14.26
C ILE A 32 6.11 8.55 -13.65
N LEU A 33 6.70 8.67 -12.46
CA LEU A 33 6.95 9.96 -11.82
C LEU A 33 7.97 10.79 -12.61
N ILE A 34 9.10 10.21 -12.99
CA ILE A 34 10.11 10.87 -13.83
C ILE A 34 9.48 11.34 -15.14
N TRP A 35 8.69 10.48 -15.79
CA TRP A 35 7.95 10.85 -17.00
C TRP A 35 7.00 12.03 -16.82
N LYS A 36 6.31 12.12 -15.67
CA LYS A 36 5.45 13.28 -15.38
C LYS A 36 6.24 14.56 -15.11
N LEU A 37 7.40 14.48 -14.47
CA LEU A 37 8.21 15.65 -14.11
C LEU A 37 8.93 16.26 -15.31
N GLU A 38 9.47 15.43 -16.18
CA GLU A 38 10.40 15.89 -17.22
C GLU A 38 9.67 16.42 -18.48
N ASN A 39 8.34 16.26 -18.57
CA ASN A 39 7.50 16.64 -19.72
C ASN A 39 8.11 16.35 -21.13
N PRO A 40 8.96 15.33 -21.39
CA PRO A 40 9.80 15.37 -22.58
C PRO A 40 9.23 14.58 -23.76
N PHE A 41 8.07 13.93 -23.65
CA PHE A 41 7.54 13.11 -24.74
C PHE A 41 6.05 13.34 -24.98
N ASN A 42 5.79 14.00 -26.11
CA ASN A 42 4.55 14.02 -26.89
C ASN A 42 4.05 12.62 -27.32
N LEU A 43 4.45 11.53 -26.66
CA LEU A 43 3.97 10.16 -26.95
C LEU A 43 2.60 9.89 -26.34
N LEU A 44 2.21 10.66 -25.32
CA LEU A 44 0.91 10.54 -24.64
C LEU A 44 -0.24 11.24 -25.40
N GLU A 45 0.09 11.98 -26.47
CA GLU A 45 -0.89 12.46 -27.44
C GLU A 45 -1.48 11.28 -28.26
N ILE A 46 -0.75 10.17 -28.41
CA ILE A 46 -1.18 8.96 -29.14
C ILE A 46 -2.33 8.23 -28.43
N ILE A 47 -2.50 8.42 -27.11
CA ILE A 47 -3.56 7.79 -26.29
C ILE A 47 -4.70 8.79 -25.99
N GLY A 48 -4.59 10.06 -26.41
CA GLY A 48 -5.65 11.07 -26.27
C GLY A 48 -5.84 11.62 -24.85
N ILE A 49 -4.90 11.39 -23.93
CA ILE A 49 -5.01 11.87 -22.55
C ILE A 49 -4.28 13.21 -22.44
N LYS A 50 -5.04 14.30 -22.42
CA LYS A 50 -4.50 15.68 -22.47
C LYS A 50 -3.53 16.03 -21.34
N GLN A 51 -3.63 15.38 -20.16
CA GLN A 51 -2.78 15.60 -18.98
C GLN A 51 -2.72 14.34 -18.09
N LEU A 52 -1.52 13.96 -17.64
CA LEU A 52 -1.31 12.89 -16.65
C LEU A 52 -1.77 13.34 -15.25
N ASN A 53 -3.02 12.99 -14.88
CA ASN A 53 -3.51 13.19 -13.51
C ASN A 53 -2.65 12.43 -12.49
N TRP A 54 -2.55 12.95 -11.26
CA TRP A 54 -1.79 12.31 -10.19
C TRP A 54 -2.30 10.91 -9.86
N TRP A 55 -3.59 10.64 -10.07
CA TRP A 55 -4.18 9.30 -10.01
C TRP A 55 -3.48 8.25 -10.89
N HIS A 56 -3.01 8.62 -12.08
CA HIS A 56 -2.31 7.70 -12.99
C HIS A 56 -0.90 7.40 -12.50
N VAL A 57 -0.23 8.38 -11.89
CA VAL A 57 1.12 8.19 -11.32
C VAL A 57 1.08 7.21 -10.15
N PHE A 58 0.05 7.30 -9.30
CA PHE A 58 -0.12 6.40 -8.16
C PHE A 58 -0.74 5.04 -8.52
N PHE A 59 -1.13 4.82 -9.78
CA PHE A 59 -1.77 3.58 -10.22
C PHE A 59 -0.97 2.30 -9.92
N PRO A 60 0.37 2.22 -10.13
CA PRO A 60 1.14 1.01 -9.79
C PRO A 60 1.04 0.65 -8.31
N TYR A 61 1.00 1.66 -7.43
CA TYR A 61 0.85 1.44 -5.99
C TYR A 61 -0.55 0.96 -5.62
N PHE A 62 -1.61 1.41 -6.30
CA PHE A 62 -2.96 0.90 -6.09
C PHE A 62 -3.11 -0.54 -6.58
N LEU A 63 -2.56 -0.85 -7.75
CA LEU A 63 -2.54 -2.23 -8.26
C LEU A 63 -1.85 -3.18 -7.28
N ASN A 64 -0.70 -2.78 -6.73
CA ASN A 64 0.00 -3.56 -5.72
C ASN A 64 -0.84 -3.81 -4.47
N ASP A 65 -1.53 -2.78 -3.96
CA ASP A 65 -2.41 -2.93 -2.79
C ASP A 65 -3.60 -3.86 -3.08
N SER A 66 -4.19 -3.76 -4.27
CA SER A 66 -5.28 -4.64 -4.70
C SER A 66 -4.83 -6.10 -4.82
N LEU A 67 -3.65 -6.35 -5.42
CA LEU A 67 -3.07 -7.70 -5.51
C LEU A 67 -2.73 -8.26 -4.14
N ALA A 68 -2.15 -7.45 -3.25
CA ALA A 68 -1.87 -7.84 -1.87
C ALA A 68 -3.15 -8.16 -1.09
N GLY A 69 -4.22 -7.37 -1.28
CA GLY A 69 -5.53 -7.63 -0.70
C GLY A 69 -6.14 -8.95 -1.19
N TYR A 70 -6.08 -9.19 -2.50
CA TYR A 70 -6.55 -10.44 -3.12
C TYR A 70 -5.83 -11.67 -2.56
N PHE A 71 -4.50 -11.61 -2.45
CA PHE A 71 -3.71 -12.70 -1.87
C PHE A 71 -4.07 -12.98 -0.40
N ASN A 72 -4.30 -11.93 0.39
CA ASN A 72 -4.72 -12.06 1.78
C ASN A 72 -6.10 -12.73 1.92
N ILE A 73 -7.04 -12.45 1.00
CA ILE A 73 -8.35 -13.12 0.95
C ILE A 73 -8.18 -14.62 0.68
N ILE A 74 -7.31 -15.01 -0.27
CA ILE A 74 -7.04 -16.42 -0.56
C ILE A 74 -6.48 -17.14 0.67
N ILE A 75 -5.52 -16.52 1.37
CA ILE A 75 -4.95 -17.10 2.61
C ILE A 75 -6.04 -17.25 3.67
N PHE A 76 -6.93 -16.26 3.81
CA PHE A 76 -8.03 -16.32 4.76
C PHE A 76 -8.97 -17.50 4.47
N ILE A 77 -9.38 -17.69 3.21
CA ILE A 77 -10.24 -18.82 2.80
C ILE A 77 -9.54 -20.16 3.10
N ARG A 78 -8.25 -20.28 2.78
CA ARG A 78 -7.48 -21.51 3.07
C ARG A 78 -7.41 -21.79 4.57
N GLN A 79 -7.18 -20.77 5.39
CA GLN A 79 -7.11 -20.93 6.85
C GLN A 79 -8.45 -21.29 7.47
N TYR A 80 -9.55 -20.75 6.92
CA TYR A 80 -10.91 -21.12 7.29
C TYR A 80 -11.16 -22.62 7.11
N HIS A 81 -10.77 -23.18 5.96
CA HIS A 81 -10.91 -24.62 5.68
C HIS A 81 -10.06 -25.51 6.60
N THR A 82 -8.92 -25.02 7.11
CA THR A 82 -8.07 -25.76 8.06
C THR A 82 -8.52 -25.68 9.53
N GLY A 83 -9.66 -25.06 9.82
CA GLY A 83 -10.26 -25.00 11.17
C GLY A 83 -9.65 -23.96 12.12
N LYS A 84 -8.66 -23.17 11.70
CA LYS A 84 -8.01 -22.12 12.52
C LYS A 84 -8.70 -20.75 12.39
N ILE A 85 -10.03 -20.73 12.54
CA ILE A 85 -10.89 -19.59 12.18
C ILE A 85 -10.56 -18.32 12.97
N ARG A 86 -10.41 -18.41 14.31
CA ARG A 86 -10.17 -17.23 15.16
C ARG A 86 -8.87 -16.49 14.81
N GLN A 87 -7.79 -17.24 14.62
CA GLN A 87 -6.48 -16.66 14.26
C GLN A 87 -6.50 -16.06 12.85
N ALA A 88 -7.18 -16.72 11.91
CA ALA A 88 -7.34 -16.24 10.54
C ALA A 88 -8.09 -14.91 10.49
N PHE A 89 -9.20 -14.79 11.24
CA PHE A 89 -10.02 -13.58 11.29
C PHE A 89 -9.26 -12.39 11.86
N ILE A 90 -8.56 -12.60 12.97
CA ILE A 90 -7.70 -11.58 13.57
C ILE A 90 -6.61 -11.16 12.60
N ARG A 91 -5.95 -12.11 11.93
CA ARG A 91 -4.93 -11.76 10.95
C ARG A 91 -5.49 -10.95 9.79
N PHE A 92 -6.65 -11.35 9.27
CA PHE A 92 -7.31 -10.70 8.16
C PHE A 92 -7.68 -9.25 8.50
N ILE A 93 -8.29 -9.00 9.67
CA ILE A 93 -8.70 -7.64 10.06
C ILE A 93 -7.49 -6.71 10.19
N PHE A 94 -6.37 -7.20 10.75
CA PHE A 94 -5.14 -6.40 10.88
C PHE A 94 -4.49 -6.11 9.52
N VAL A 95 -4.45 -7.07 8.60
CA VAL A 95 -3.88 -6.86 7.27
C VAL A 95 -4.76 -5.92 6.43
N THR A 96 -6.08 -6.10 6.48
CA THR A 96 -7.02 -5.22 5.78
C THR A 96 -6.99 -3.80 6.35
N ALA A 97 -6.90 -3.63 7.66
CA ALA A 97 -6.72 -2.32 8.28
C ALA A 97 -5.39 -1.65 7.86
N ARG A 98 -4.29 -2.41 7.83
CA ARG A 98 -2.98 -1.93 7.34
C ARG A 98 -3.07 -1.44 5.90
N LEU A 99 -3.63 -2.25 5.00
CA LEU A 99 -3.80 -1.90 3.58
C LEU A 99 -4.73 -0.68 3.42
N GLY A 100 -5.84 -0.64 4.16
CA GLY A 100 -6.77 0.49 4.14
C GLY A 100 -6.12 1.81 4.56
N MET A 101 -5.35 1.80 5.65
CA MET A 101 -4.62 2.99 6.10
C MET A 101 -3.58 3.46 5.07
N LEU A 102 -2.84 2.54 4.42
CA LEU A 102 -1.90 2.88 3.35
C LEU A 102 -2.61 3.49 2.13
N CYS A 103 -3.76 2.94 1.74
CA CYS A 103 -4.59 3.51 0.68
C CYS A 103 -5.06 4.93 1.02
N LEU A 104 -5.49 5.18 2.27
CA LEU A 104 -5.91 6.50 2.71
C LEU A 104 -4.78 7.53 2.59
N VAL A 105 -3.57 7.20 3.05
CA VAL A 105 -2.40 8.10 2.90
C VAL A 105 -2.18 8.45 1.42
N LYS A 106 -2.23 7.45 0.52
CA LYS A 106 -2.05 7.68 -0.93
C LYS A 106 -3.12 8.62 -1.49
N ILE A 107 -4.38 8.41 -1.12
CA ILE A 107 -5.50 9.25 -1.56
C ILE A 107 -5.34 10.69 -1.05
N PHE A 108 -5.05 10.88 0.24
CA PHE A 108 -4.79 12.21 0.80
C PHE A 108 -3.63 12.92 0.08
N LEU A 109 -2.58 12.18 -0.25
CA LEU A 109 -1.42 12.71 -0.95
C LEU A 109 -1.77 13.15 -2.39
N ILE A 110 -2.59 12.38 -3.11
CA ILE A 110 -3.10 12.74 -4.44
C ILE A 110 -3.96 14.01 -4.37
N TYR A 111 -4.90 14.10 -3.42
CA TYR A 111 -5.74 15.29 -3.27
C TYR A 111 -4.93 16.56 -2.95
N LYS A 112 -3.86 16.41 -2.16
CA LYS A 112 -2.94 17.52 -1.89
C LYS A 112 -2.18 17.94 -3.15
N LEU A 113 -1.66 16.98 -3.92
CA LEU A 113 -0.94 17.25 -5.18
C LEU A 113 -1.82 17.85 -6.28
N GLU A 114 -3.13 17.56 -6.27
CA GLU A 114 -4.10 18.22 -7.14
C GLU A 114 -4.54 19.61 -6.65
N ASN A 115 -3.98 20.11 -5.54
CA ASN A 115 -4.35 21.37 -4.90
C ASN A 115 -5.87 21.52 -4.60
N LYS A 116 -6.60 20.40 -4.54
CA LYS A 116 -8.05 20.40 -4.30
C LYS A 116 -8.42 20.61 -2.83
N LEU A 117 -7.47 20.39 -1.93
CA LEU A 117 -7.67 20.51 -0.48
C LEU A 117 -6.56 21.36 0.17
N ALA A 118 -6.97 22.36 0.96
CA ALA A 118 -6.08 23.16 1.82
C ALA A 118 -5.67 22.39 3.10
N VAL A 119 -5.42 21.09 2.96
CA VAL A 119 -5.10 20.18 4.06
C VAL A 119 -3.63 20.33 4.44
N ASN A 120 -3.35 20.46 5.74
CA ASN A 120 -1.99 20.58 6.25
C ASN A 120 -1.23 19.25 6.10
N TYR A 121 0.10 19.31 5.96
CA TYR A 121 0.92 18.10 5.86
C TYR A 121 0.75 17.18 7.07
N SER A 122 0.45 17.73 8.26
CA SER A 122 0.15 16.98 9.48
C SER A 122 -1.04 16.02 9.34
N GLU A 123 -2.11 16.45 8.65
CA GLU A 123 -3.33 15.66 8.47
C GLU A 123 -3.12 14.50 7.50
N ILE A 124 -2.25 14.66 6.51
CA ILE A 124 -1.90 13.61 5.53
C ILE A 124 -1.18 12.44 6.20
N PHE A 125 -0.35 12.73 7.22
CA PHE A 125 0.40 11.70 7.95
C PHE A 125 -0.40 11.03 9.06
N LEU A 126 -1.58 11.55 9.40
CA LEU A 126 -2.41 11.04 10.50
C LEU A 126 -2.76 9.53 10.35
N PRO A 127 -3.17 9.01 9.18
CA PRO A 127 -3.39 7.57 9.02
C PRO A 127 -2.11 6.72 9.19
N LEU A 128 -0.95 7.32 8.93
CA LEU A 128 0.37 6.69 9.09
C LEU A 128 0.71 6.53 10.59
N PHE A 129 0.37 7.53 11.41
CA PHE A 129 0.46 7.42 12.87
C PHE A 129 -0.46 6.31 13.41
N PHE A 130 -1.72 6.26 12.95
CA PHE A 130 -2.63 5.17 13.33
C PHE A 130 -2.10 3.79 12.94
N LEU A 131 -1.47 3.66 11.77
CA LEU A 131 -0.84 2.43 11.33
C LEU A 131 0.31 2.01 12.26
N LEU A 132 1.15 2.95 12.69
CA LEU A 132 2.22 2.68 13.67
C LEU A 132 1.66 2.19 15.01
N PHE A 133 0.57 2.80 15.50
CA PHE A 133 -0.12 2.32 16.71
C PHE A 133 -0.64 0.89 16.55
N ILE A 134 -1.23 0.56 15.41
CA ILE A 134 -1.72 -0.79 15.11
C ILE A 134 -0.57 -1.81 15.12
N LEU A 135 0.60 -1.46 14.57
CA LEU A 135 1.79 -2.32 14.58
C LEU A 135 2.31 -2.55 16.01
N ILE A 136 2.34 -1.50 16.84
CA ILE A 136 2.76 -1.60 18.24
C ILE A 136 1.81 -2.52 19.03
N CYS A 137 0.50 -2.31 18.93
CA CYS A 137 -0.51 -3.15 19.60
C CYS A 137 -0.40 -4.62 19.20
N ARG A 138 -0.08 -4.89 17.93
CA ARG A 138 0.18 -6.25 17.45
C ARG A 138 1.46 -6.83 18.07
N SER A 139 2.53 -6.04 18.17
CA SER A 139 3.80 -6.51 18.75
C SER A 139 3.64 -7.01 20.18
N PHE A 140 2.77 -6.41 20.97
CA PHE A 140 2.46 -6.87 22.33
C PHE A 140 1.64 -8.16 22.40
N ARG A 141 1.02 -8.58 21.28
CA ARG A 141 0.21 -9.81 21.21
C ARG A 141 1.03 -11.04 20.77
N ILE A 142 2.26 -10.84 20.29
CA ILE A 142 3.19 -11.89 19.83
C ILE A 142 4.04 -12.35 21.00
#